data_AF-A0A929I662-F1
#
_entry.id   AF-A0A929I662-F1
#
_cell.length_a   1.000
_cell.length_b   1.000
_cell.length_c   1.000
_cell.angle_alpha   90.00
_cell.angle_beta   90.00
_cell.angle_gamma   90.00
#
_symmetry.space_group_name_H-M   'P 1'
#
loop_
_entity.id
_entity.type
_entity.pdbx_description
1 polymer ?
#
loop_
_entity_poly.entity_id
_entity_poly.type
_entity_poly.pdbx_seq_one_letter_code
_entity_poly.pdbx_strand_id
1 'polypeptide(L)'
;MARQLSSGYLYKRIRVQGGAYGGMCQYNPMSGSFSFLSYRDPHLVETLKVYDDAVDFISGNRIEDEELEKAIIGAIGLLDKPMDPSGRGYTAMIRAFAGLTDKDRQKFRDRIFDTSAETLMEAGNRFLATEAESSPVAVYAAAERLSKANETLETGLEIEALV
;
A
#
# COMPACT_ATOMS: atom_id res chain seq x y z
N MET A 1 3.70 8.06 0.07
CA MET A 1 4.16 6.83 -0.62
C MET A 1 3.00 5.92 -1.05
N ALA A 2 2.23 5.31 -0.14
CA ALA A 2 1.18 4.34 -0.51
C ALA A 2 0.16 4.87 -1.54
N ARG A 3 -0.26 6.14 -1.40
CA ARG A 3 -1.14 6.79 -2.38
C ARG A 3 -0.52 6.85 -3.76
N GLN A 4 0.74 7.26 -3.85
CA GLN A 4 1.44 7.37 -5.12
C GLN A 4 1.57 6.00 -5.80
N LEU A 5 2.02 4.97 -5.07
CA LEU A 5 2.08 3.62 -5.65
C LEU A 5 0.71 3.09 -6.09
N SER A 6 -0.35 3.41 -5.34
CA SER A 6 -1.72 3.00 -5.68
C SER A 6 -2.24 3.65 -6.96
N SER A 7 -2.20 4.99 -7.06
CA SER A 7 -2.80 5.73 -8.17
C SER A 7 -1.95 5.72 -9.44
N GLY A 8 -0.63 5.63 -9.31
CA GLY A 8 0.29 5.59 -10.43
C GLY A 8 0.63 4.16 -10.85
N TYR A 9 1.63 3.59 -10.18
CA TYR A 9 2.28 2.35 -10.60
C TYR A 9 1.34 1.14 -10.61
N LEU A 10 0.70 0.82 -9.47
CA LEU A 10 -0.12 -0.38 -9.32
C LEU A 10 -1.40 -0.29 -10.15
N TYR A 11 -2.04 0.88 -10.22
CA TYR A 11 -3.20 1.08 -11.08
C TYR A 11 -2.88 0.73 -12.54
N LYS A 12 -1.75 1.22 -13.07
CA LYS A 12 -1.33 0.93 -14.44
C LYS A 12 -0.97 -0.54 -14.64
N ARG A 13 -0.14 -1.10 -13.75
CA ARG A 13 0.43 -2.46 -13.94
C ARG A 13 -0.59 -3.56 -13.64
N ILE A 14 -1.29 -3.47 -12.52
CA ILE A 14 -2.21 -4.52 -12.03
C ILE A 14 -3.58 -4.42 -12.69
N ARG A 15 -4.15 -3.22 -12.78
CA ARG A 15 -5.50 -3.04 -13.31
C ARG A 15 -5.53 -2.81 -14.81
N VAL A 16 -4.81 -1.81 -15.32
CA VAL A 16 -4.90 -1.45 -16.75
C VAL A 16 -4.23 -2.50 -17.64
N GLN A 17 -3.03 -2.95 -17.28
CA GLN A 17 -2.28 -3.95 -18.06
C GLN A 17 -2.63 -5.39 -17.65
N GLY A 18 -2.71 -5.67 -16.34
CA GLY A 18 -2.99 -7.00 -15.80
C GLY A 18 -4.48 -7.39 -15.74
N GLY A 19 -5.41 -6.47 -15.97
CA GLY A 19 -6.84 -6.78 -16.03
C GLY A 19 -7.51 -7.11 -14.68
N ALA A 20 -6.82 -6.93 -13.55
CA ALA A 20 -7.43 -7.08 -12.23
C ALA A 20 -8.46 -5.97 -11.96
N TYR A 21 -9.45 -6.24 -11.10
CA TYR A 21 -10.40 -5.18 -10.71
C TYR A 21 -9.73 -4.09 -9.88
N GLY A 22 -8.70 -4.39 -9.10
CA GLY A 22 -7.97 -3.36 -8.35
C GLY A 22 -6.56 -3.77 -8.01
N GLY A 23 -5.65 -2.80 -8.04
CA GLY A 23 -4.33 -2.87 -7.44
C GLY A 23 -4.17 -1.65 -6.54
N MET A 24 -3.79 -1.86 -5.30
CA MET A 24 -3.65 -0.78 -4.32
C MET A 24 -2.55 -1.08 -3.32
N CYS A 25 -2.12 -0.01 -2.67
CA CYS A 25 -1.20 -0.05 -1.55
C CYS A 25 -1.87 0.62 -0.35
N GLN A 26 -1.70 0.02 0.83
CA GLN A 26 -2.21 0.52 2.08
C GLN A 26 -1.08 0.80 3.05
N TYR A 27 -1.22 1.88 3.80
CA TYR A 27 -0.36 2.17 4.94
C TYR A 27 -1.25 2.47 6.14
N ASN A 28 -1.02 1.75 7.22
CA ASN A 28 -1.68 1.99 8.49
C ASN A 28 -0.69 2.68 9.45
N PRO A 29 -0.91 3.98 9.77
CA PRO A 29 0.01 4.72 10.64
C PRO A 29 0.01 4.25 12.10
N MET A 30 -1.02 3.50 12.54
CA MET A 30 -1.12 3.00 13.90
C MET A 30 -0.25 1.77 14.12
N SER A 31 -0.30 0.82 13.19
CA SER A 31 0.51 -0.42 13.24
C SER A 31 1.86 -0.26 12.55
N GLY A 32 2.04 0.78 11.72
CA GLY A 32 3.20 0.93 10.85
C GLY A 32 3.19 -0.01 9.65
N SER A 33 2.13 -0.81 9.44
CA SER A 33 2.09 -1.80 8.37
C SER A 33 1.90 -1.14 7.01
N PHE A 34 2.72 -1.56 6.05
CA PHE A 34 2.61 -1.21 4.64
C PHE A 34 2.33 -2.48 3.84
N SER A 35 1.32 -2.46 2.99
CA SER A 35 0.92 -3.65 2.24
C SER A 35 0.55 -3.35 0.80
N PHE A 36 0.82 -4.31 -0.07
CA PHE A 36 0.30 -4.37 -1.42
C PHE A 36 -0.90 -5.30 -1.48
N LEU A 37 -1.89 -4.96 -2.31
CA LEU A 37 -3.10 -5.74 -2.48
C LEU A 37 -3.60 -5.66 -3.91
N SER A 38 -3.99 -6.80 -4.47
CA SER A 38 -4.81 -6.87 -5.68
C SER A 38 -6.17 -7.49 -5.36
N TYR A 39 -7.17 -7.16 -6.15
CA TYR A 39 -8.54 -7.63 -5.95
C TYR A 39 -9.15 -8.10 -7.27
N ARG A 40 -9.75 -9.30 -7.23
CA ARG A 40 -10.26 -10.05 -8.40
C ARG A 40 -9.21 -10.11 -9.50
N ASP A 41 -8.03 -10.59 -9.12
CA ASP A 41 -6.84 -10.63 -9.96
C ASP A 41 -6.75 -11.97 -10.72
N PRO A 42 -6.67 -11.96 -12.06
CA PRO A 42 -6.42 -13.16 -12.84
C PRO A 42 -4.96 -13.65 -12.75
N HIS A 43 -4.05 -12.85 -12.20
CA HIS A 43 -2.63 -13.16 -12.07
C HIS A 43 -2.21 -13.38 -10.61
N LEU A 44 -1.14 -14.15 -10.41
CA LEU A 44 -0.56 -14.40 -9.08
C LEU A 44 0.94 -14.13 -9.14
N VAL A 45 1.70 -14.94 -9.87
CA VAL A 45 3.15 -14.82 -9.96
C VAL A 45 3.54 -13.47 -10.58
N GLU A 46 2.83 -13.05 -11.64
CA GLU A 46 3.07 -11.76 -12.28
C GLU A 46 2.73 -10.59 -11.35
N THR A 47 1.70 -10.74 -10.52
CA THR A 47 1.31 -9.70 -9.56
C THR A 47 2.33 -9.56 -8.44
N LEU A 48 2.87 -10.67 -7.92
CA LEU A 48 3.96 -10.63 -6.93
C LEU A 48 5.20 -9.94 -7.51
N LYS A 49 5.57 -10.28 -8.74
CA LYS A 49 6.66 -9.58 -9.44
C LYS A 49 6.41 -8.08 -9.59
N VAL A 50 5.17 -7.68 -9.86
CA VAL A 50 4.81 -6.26 -9.93
C VAL A 50 4.96 -5.57 -8.55
N TYR A 51 4.78 -6.27 -7.43
CA TYR A 51 5.06 -5.72 -6.11
C TYR A 51 6.56 -5.52 -5.88
N ASP A 52 7.38 -6.48 -6.29
CA ASP A 52 8.85 -6.36 -6.21
C ASP A 52 9.33 -5.18 -7.08
N ASP A 53 8.89 -5.13 -8.34
CA ASP A 53 9.19 -4.04 -9.27
C ASP A 53 8.69 -2.67 -8.75
N ALA A 54 7.66 -2.64 -7.89
CA ALA A 54 7.15 -1.40 -7.29
C ALA A 54 8.13 -0.82 -6.26
N VAL A 55 8.87 -1.68 -5.56
CA VAL A 55 9.93 -1.29 -4.62
C VAL A 55 11.08 -0.63 -5.37
N ASP A 56 11.51 -1.22 -6.48
CA ASP A 56 12.50 -0.62 -7.37
C ASP A 56 11.99 0.68 -7.99
N PHE A 57 10.72 0.69 -8.40
CA PHE A 57 10.10 1.86 -9.02
C PHE A 57 10.18 3.09 -8.12
N ILE A 58 9.76 2.96 -6.86
CA ILE A 58 9.75 4.09 -5.91
C ILE A 58 11.15 4.49 -5.45
N SER A 59 12.11 3.56 -5.52
CA SER A 59 13.47 3.77 -5.02
C SER A 59 14.42 4.38 -6.05
N GLY A 60 14.12 4.22 -7.36
CA GLY A 60 15.01 4.63 -8.45
C GLY A 60 14.43 5.63 -9.46
N ASN A 61 13.11 5.87 -9.47
CA ASN A 61 12.50 6.78 -10.45
C ASN A 61 12.14 8.13 -9.86
N ARG A 62 12.34 9.18 -10.66
CA ARG A 62 11.84 10.52 -10.34
C ARG A 62 10.31 10.49 -10.33
N ILE A 63 9.74 10.99 -9.25
CA ILE A 63 8.30 11.24 -9.14
C ILE A 63 8.05 12.64 -9.69
N GLU A 64 7.21 12.75 -10.71
CA GLU A 64 6.82 14.04 -11.28
C GLU A 64 5.96 14.83 -10.28
N ASP A 65 6.11 16.15 -10.27
CA ASP A 65 5.48 17.04 -9.29
C ASP A 65 3.96 16.93 -9.28
N GLU A 66 3.33 16.75 -10.46
CA GLU A 66 1.88 16.57 -10.59
C GLU A 66 1.39 15.27 -9.92
N GLU A 67 2.17 14.20 -10.01
CA GLU A 67 1.85 12.91 -9.37
C GLU A 67 2.08 12.97 -7.86
N LEU A 68 3.10 13.71 -7.41
CA LEU A 68 3.32 14.00 -6.00
C LEU A 68 2.13 14.80 -5.42
N GLU A 69 1.68 15.84 -6.11
CA GLU A 69 0.55 16.66 -5.69
C GLU A 69 -0.74 15.83 -5.58
N LYS A 70 -1.04 15.00 -6.58
CA LYS A 70 -2.17 14.05 -6.54
C LYS A 70 -2.08 13.10 -5.34
N ALA A 71 -0.88 12.61 -5.03
CA ALA A 71 -0.68 11.73 -3.89
C ALA A 71 -0.89 12.44 -2.55
N ILE A 72 -0.47 13.71 -2.43
CA ILE A 72 -0.70 14.56 -1.25
C ILE A 72 -2.19 14.83 -1.09
N ILE A 73 -2.88 15.28 -2.15
CA ILE A 73 -4.33 15.50 -2.15
C ILE A 73 -5.07 14.21 -1.76
N GLY A 74 -4.68 13.08 -2.33
CA GLY A 74 -5.25 11.77 -2.01
C GLY A 74 -5.03 11.35 -0.56
N ALA A 75 -3.88 11.69 0.04
CA ALA A 75 -3.60 11.41 1.45
C ALA A 75 -4.44 12.31 2.38
N ILE A 76 -4.52 13.60 2.10
CA ILE A 76 -5.34 14.56 2.86
C ILE A 76 -6.83 14.20 2.75
N GLY A 77 -7.30 13.82 1.56
CA GLY A 77 -8.70 13.43 1.34
C GLY A 77 -9.15 12.23 2.19
N LEU A 78 -8.24 11.34 2.57
CA LEU A 78 -8.55 10.28 3.54
C LEU A 78 -8.66 10.80 4.97
N LEU A 79 -7.74 11.68 5.37
CA LEU A 79 -7.72 12.24 6.72
C LEU A 79 -8.97 13.09 7.00
N ASP A 80 -9.47 13.76 5.96
CA ASP A 80 -10.59 14.68 6.03
C ASP A 80 -11.91 14.05 5.55
N LYS A 81 -11.95 12.72 5.41
CA LYS A 81 -13.15 12.01 4.98
C LYS A 81 -14.33 12.38 5.89
N PRO A 82 -15.48 12.80 5.34
CA PRO A 82 -16.67 13.10 6.14
C PRO A 82 -17.11 11.89 6.95
N MET A 83 -17.45 12.15 8.22
CA MET A 83 -17.94 11.15 9.15
C MET A 83 -19.24 11.62 9.78
N ASP A 84 -20.17 10.70 9.97
CA ASP A 84 -21.39 10.92 10.73
C ASP A 84 -21.08 11.13 12.22
N PRO A 85 -22.05 11.54 13.06
CA PRO A 85 -21.81 11.73 14.49
C PRO A 85 -21.23 10.50 15.20
N SER A 86 -21.70 9.28 14.84
CA SER A 86 -21.23 8.06 15.49
C SER A 86 -19.77 7.74 15.11
N GLY A 87 -19.42 7.85 13.83
CA GLY A 87 -18.05 7.65 13.34
C GLY A 87 -17.05 8.66 13.93
N ARG A 88 -17.48 9.92 14.11
CA ARG A 88 -16.66 10.93 14.81
C ARG A 88 -16.40 10.56 16.27
N GLY A 89 -17.43 10.13 16.99
CA GLY A 89 -17.30 9.68 18.38
C GLY A 89 -16.38 8.47 18.54
N TYR A 90 -16.56 7.46 17.69
CA TYR A 90 -15.71 6.27 17.67
C TYR A 90 -14.24 6.62 17.38
N THR A 91 -13.99 7.45 16.36
CA THR A 91 -12.65 7.89 16.00
C THR A 91 -11.97 8.67 17.14
N ALA A 92 -12.72 9.54 17.83
CA ALA A 92 -12.22 10.28 18.98
C ALA A 92 -11.85 9.34 20.14
N MET A 93 -12.67 8.32 20.42
CA MET A 93 -12.40 7.31 21.45
C MET A 93 -11.12 6.51 21.13
N ILE A 94 -10.97 6.02 19.89
CA ILE A 94 -9.76 5.29 19.48
C ILE A 94 -8.50 6.16 19.62
N ARG A 95 -8.58 7.44 19.22
CA ARG A 95 -7.45 8.39 19.40
C ARG A 95 -7.10 8.59 20.87
N ALA A 96 -8.10 8.73 21.74
CA ALA A 96 -7.88 8.88 23.17
C ALA A 96 -7.19 7.65 23.77
N PHE A 97 -7.64 6.45 23.42
CA PHE A 97 -7.01 5.19 23.88
C PHE A 97 -5.59 5.00 23.35
N ALA A 98 -5.31 5.49 22.13
CA ALA A 98 -3.98 5.48 21.54
C ALA A 98 -3.06 6.63 22.03
N GLY A 99 -3.57 7.55 22.86
CA GLY A 99 -2.81 8.73 23.30
C GLY A 99 -2.50 9.73 22.18
N LEU A 100 -3.23 9.70 21.06
CA LEU A 100 -3.00 10.58 19.93
C LEU A 100 -3.61 11.96 20.17
N THR A 101 -2.76 12.97 20.35
CA THR A 101 -3.20 14.35 20.58
C THR A 101 -3.50 15.07 19.26
N ASP A 102 -4.26 16.17 19.33
CA ASP A 102 -4.47 17.04 18.17
C ASP A 102 -3.17 17.64 17.64
N LYS A 103 -2.18 17.85 18.51
CA LYS A 103 -0.84 18.30 18.11
C LYS A 103 -0.12 17.25 17.27
N ASP A 104 -0.24 15.96 17.62
CA ASP A 104 0.37 14.88 16.84
C ASP A 104 -0.31 14.73 15.48
N ARG A 105 -1.64 14.86 15.46
CA ARG A 105 -2.43 14.87 14.21
C ARG A 105 -2.03 16.02 13.29
N GLN A 106 -1.87 17.23 13.84
CA GLN A 106 -1.44 18.39 13.06
C GLN A 106 -0.02 18.18 12.51
N LYS A 107 0.93 17.74 13.34
CA LYS A 107 2.29 17.41 12.89
C LYS A 107 2.30 16.37 11.76
N PHE A 108 1.46 15.34 11.85
CA PHE A 108 1.35 14.34 10.79
C PHE A 108 0.82 14.95 9.49
N ARG A 109 -0.18 15.83 9.59
CA ARG A 109 -0.71 16.57 8.44
C ARG A 109 0.35 17.47 7.80
N ASP A 110 1.09 18.23 8.61
CA ASP A 110 2.15 19.13 8.12
C ASP A 110 3.23 18.32 7.37
N ARG A 111 3.64 17.16 7.92
CA ARG A 111 4.58 16.25 7.24
C ARG A 111 4.08 15.70 5.90
N ILE A 112 2.77 15.56 5.73
CA ILE A 112 2.20 15.17 4.43
C ILE A 112 2.35 16.31 3.42
N PHE A 113 2.10 17.56 3.83
CA PHE A 113 2.29 18.72 2.95
C PHE A 113 3.77 18.98 2.63
N ASP A 114 4.67 18.74 3.57
CA ASP A 114 6.11 18.92 3.39
C ASP A 114 6.78 17.75 2.64
N THR A 115 6.00 16.78 2.16
CA THR A 115 6.55 15.61 1.45
C THR A 115 7.09 16.02 0.08
N SER A 116 8.35 15.66 -0.19
CA SER A 116 8.99 15.81 -1.50
C SER A 116 9.17 14.47 -2.22
N ALA A 117 9.53 14.51 -3.51
CA ALA A 117 9.89 13.32 -4.28
C ALA A 117 11.08 12.58 -3.65
N GLU A 118 12.09 13.31 -3.19
CA GLU A 118 13.29 12.78 -2.52
C GLU A 118 12.90 12.08 -1.22
N THR A 119 12.01 12.69 -0.42
CA THR A 119 11.53 12.10 0.84
C THR A 119 10.80 10.76 0.59
N LEU A 120 10.05 10.65 -0.50
CA LEU A 120 9.39 9.40 -0.88
C LEU A 120 10.38 8.33 -1.33
N MET A 121 11.39 8.71 -2.11
CA MET A 121 12.45 7.83 -2.58
C MET A 121 13.30 7.31 -1.41
N GLU A 122 13.69 8.19 -0.48
CA GLU A 122 14.38 7.81 0.75
C GLU A 122 13.56 6.85 1.60
N ALA A 123 12.25 7.10 1.74
CA ALA A 123 11.36 6.19 2.45
C ALA A 123 11.22 4.82 1.76
N GLY A 124 11.15 4.79 0.43
CA GLY A 124 11.13 3.55 -0.36
C GLY A 124 12.37 2.70 -0.12
N ASN A 125 13.56 3.32 -0.26
CA ASN A 125 14.84 2.67 0.00
C ASN A 125 14.96 2.16 1.44
N ARG A 126 14.57 3.00 2.41
CA ARG A 126 14.73 2.68 3.83
C ARG A 126 13.78 1.60 4.33
N PHE A 127 12.53 1.62 3.88
CA PHE A 127 11.48 0.78 4.49
C PHE A 127 10.99 -0.35 3.59
N LEU A 128 10.99 -0.16 2.26
CA LEU A 128 10.50 -1.19 1.34
C LEU A 128 11.64 -2.05 0.82
N ALA A 129 12.73 -1.45 0.34
CA ALA A 129 13.84 -2.22 -0.21
C ALA A 129 14.55 -3.10 0.83
N THR A 130 14.54 -2.67 2.10
CA THR A 130 15.15 -3.43 3.20
C THR A 130 14.32 -4.63 3.65
N GLU A 131 12.99 -4.56 3.53
CA GLU A 131 12.06 -5.55 4.08
C GLU A 131 11.30 -6.34 2.99
N ALA A 132 11.63 -6.13 1.71
CA ALA A 132 10.92 -6.78 0.60
C ALA A 132 11.00 -8.31 0.69
N GLU A 133 12.19 -8.86 0.96
CA GLU A 133 12.43 -10.30 1.03
C GLU A 133 11.82 -10.96 2.28
N SER A 134 11.62 -10.22 3.37
CA SER A 134 11.07 -10.71 4.65
C SER A 134 9.55 -10.56 4.75
N SER A 135 8.91 -9.98 3.72
CA SER A 135 7.50 -9.62 3.76
C SER A 135 6.57 -10.84 3.66
N PRO A 136 5.59 -11.01 4.56
CA PRO A 136 4.66 -12.12 4.48
C PRO A 136 3.70 -11.97 3.29
N VAL A 137 3.48 -13.07 2.58
CA VAL A 137 2.57 -13.15 1.42
C VAL A 137 1.39 -14.04 1.77
N ALA A 138 0.16 -13.54 1.54
CA ALA A 138 -1.07 -14.31 1.68
C ALA A 138 -1.91 -14.17 0.41
N VAL A 139 -2.38 -15.30 -0.12
CA VAL A 139 -3.16 -15.35 -1.37
C VAL A 139 -4.42 -16.19 -1.18
N TYR A 140 -5.56 -15.66 -1.62
CA TYR A 140 -6.81 -16.41 -1.69
C TYR A 140 -7.15 -16.73 -3.15
N ALA A 141 -7.06 -18.02 -3.51
CA ALA A 141 -7.35 -18.50 -4.85
C ALA A 141 -7.76 -19.99 -4.81
N ALA A 142 -8.23 -20.51 -5.94
CA ALA A 142 -8.47 -21.95 -6.11
C ALA A 142 -7.15 -22.74 -5.90
N ALA A 143 -7.24 -23.90 -5.27
CA ALA A 143 -6.08 -24.73 -4.92
C ALA A 143 -5.22 -25.04 -6.15
N GLU A 144 -5.83 -25.29 -7.30
CA GLU A 144 -5.13 -25.57 -8.55
C GLU A 144 -4.28 -24.37 -9.02
N ARG A 145 -4.76 -23.14 -8.81
CA ARG A 145 -3.99 -21.92 -9.14
C ARG A 145 -2.82 -21.72 -8.20
N LEU A 146 -2.99 -22.03 -6.91
CA LEU A 146 -1.94 -21.94 -5.91
C LEU A 146 -0.84 -22.98 -6.19
N SER A 147 -1.22 -24.24 -6.43
CA SER A 147 -0.27 -25.31 -6.79
C SER A 147 0.51 -24.97 -8.06
N LYS A 148 -0.16 -24.46 -9.09
CA LYS A 148 0.51 -24.02 -10.33
C LYS A 148 1.48 -22.87 -10.09
N ALA A 149 1.16 -21.91 -9.22
CA ALA A 149 2.07 -20.83 -8.88
C ALA A 149 3.33 -21.34 -8.17
N ASN A 150 3.19 -22.31 -7.26
CA ASN A 150 4.31 -22.92 -6.54
C ASN A 150 5.32 -23.64 -7.46
N GLU A 151 4.95 -24.00 -8.69
CA GLU A 151 5.91 -24.53 -9.67
C GLU A 151 6.90 -23.45 -10.17
N THR A 152 6.57 -22.17 -10.00
CA THR A 152 7.34 -21.03 -10.52
C THR A 152 7.93 -20.15 -9.43
N LEU A 153 7.29 -20.08 -8.25
CA LEU A 153 7.76 -19.26 -7.14
C LEU A 153 9.04 -19.83 -6.52
N GLU A 154 10.01 -18.96 -6.22
CA GLU A 154 11.24 -19.34 -5.52
C GLU A 154 10.96 -19.81 -4.09
N THR A 155 10.06 -19.10 -3.40
CA THR A 155 9.51 -19.51 -2.10
C THR A 155 8.05 -19.88 -2.31
N GLY A 156 7.75 -21.19 -2.24
CA GLY A 156 6.40 -21.71 -2.41
C GLY A 156 5.45 -21.25 -1.30
N LEU A 157 4.19 -21.04 -1.65
CA LEU A 157 3.10 -20.76 -0.72
C LEU A 157 2.71 -22.03 0.04
N GLU A 158 2.47 -21.91 1.34
CA GLU A 158 1.80 -22.95 2.12
C GLU A 158 0.30 -22.94 1.77
N ILE A 159 -0.22 -24.08 1.32
CA ILE A 159 -1.61 -24.19 0.84
C ILE A 159 -2.47 -24.81 1.93
N GLU A 160 -3.40 -24.03 2.45
CA GLU A 160 -4.40 -24.48 3.42
C GLU A 160 -5.83 -24.35 2.86
N ALA A 161 -6.68 -25.33 3.16
CA ALA A 161 -8.10 -25.24 2.86
C ALA A 161 -8.81 -24.40 3.93
N LEU A 162 -9.62 -23.42 3.52
CA LEU A 162 -10.53 -22.74 4.43
C LEU A 162 -11.65 -23.71 4.81
N VAL A 163 -11.69 -24.08 6.09
CA VAL A 163 -12.72 -24.96 6.68
C VAL A 163 -14.04 -24.21 6.85
#